data_AF-A0A2K3QNH9-F1
#
_entry.id   AF-A0A2K3QNH9-F1
#
_cell.length_a   1.000
_cell.length_b   1.000
_cell.length_c   1.000
_cell.angle_alpha   90.00
_cell.angle_beta   90.00
_cell.angle_gamma   90.00
#
_symmetry.space_group_name_H-M   'P 1'
#
loop_
_entity.id
_entity.type
_entity.pdbx_description
1 polymer ?
#
loop_
_entity_poly.entity_id
_entity_poly.type
_entity_poly.pdbx_seq_one_letter_code
_entity_poly.pdbx_strand_id
1 'polypeptide(L)'
;MPVPFLGRLHPAEYLALVASFVLVGLEALIRVLTLALRERKPAAFPRCAVLPGVAAHIQPVHFAGTKASREQEEMSVQQGRCLPLGASRHADADAAISTSVRDASDFVELCQLWGYEAEEHIVQTKDGFLLGIHRLQWRKGEEGQKVNNGPGSLKKRIAYLHHGLLMNSEVWVCLTDEQRCLPFELVERGFDVWFGNNRGNKYSKKSIHCSPTTVKFWDFSMDEFAFHDIPDSIAYILDTTGQKSLSYIGFSQGTAQAFATLAIHPNLNNQVNVFIGLAPAMAPAGLSNGVVDSLVKASPSVLYLMFGRRSILSSATMWETLLYPPLFSRVIDMGLSFLFGWRTRNISTSQKLAAYPHLYSFTSTKTVVHWFQIIRNKCFQMYDDDVHQPMSVTTANKYSKVAKYPTRNIRTPVVLVYGGSDSLVDIKSMLKELPPQTVATEIPHYEHLDFLWAWDVDSQVFQHVFDALDSFTDAEHTAEEYDRYYLVRSESLIGSGYPISNHRGSEGDASAMAGCNGEVQPAAQMHQHRAREQQREGGSPRFSTRPARTAEPERAEASAKEAQPSEKLKGVGVRRGGAARSTALDSISETSGGGAPGADTEARGGETASAGGDGTGKTKAMKQ
;
A
#
# COMPACT_ATOMS: atom_id res chain seq x y z
N MET A 1 -27.00 28.72 36.30
CA MET A 1 -26.62 27.48 37.01
C MET A 1 -25.19 27.13 36.61
N PRO A 2 -24.26 26.90 37.54
CA PRO A 2 -22.93 26.39 37.21
C PRO A 2 -23.02 24.91 36.79
N VAL A 3 -22.30 24.52 35.73
CA VAL A 3 -22.28 23.14 35.22
C VAL A 3 -21.25 22.32 36.00
N PRO A 4 -21.62 21.20 36.64
CA PRO A 4 -20.68 20.36 37.36
C PRO A 4 -19.86 19.50 36.39
N PHE A 5 -18.66 19.97 36.04
CA PHE A 5 -17.71 19.21 35.21
C PHE A 5 -16.87 18.19 36.01
N LEU A 6 -16.96 18.25 37.35
CA LEU A 6 -16.37 17.26 38.25
C LEU A 6 -17.44 16.27 38.72
N GLY A 7 -17.26 14.97 38.42
CA GLY A 7 -18.09 13.89 38.99
C GLY A 7 -18.60 12.81 38.04
N ARG A 8 -18.21 12.80 36.75
CA ARG A 8 -18.62 11.75 35.79
C ARG A 8 -17.50 10.84 35.27
N LEU A 9 -16.24 11.19 35.53
CA LEU A 9 -15.07 10.42 35.09
C LEU A 9 -14.46 9.69 36.29
N HIS A 10 -14.00 8.46 36.08
CA HIS A 10 -13.23 7.70 37.06
C HIS A 10 -11.87 8.38 37.28
N PRO A 11 -11.22 8.27 38.45
CA PRO A 11 -9.92 8.93 38.69
C PRO A 11 -8.83 8.60 37.64
N ALA A 12 -8.86 7.38 37.09
CA ALA A 12 -7.96 6.97 36.00
C ALA A 12 -8.25 7.70 34.67
N GLU A 13 -9.51 8.06 34.40
CA GLU A 13 -9.91 8.78 33.20
C GLU A 13 -9.56 10.27 33.32
N TYR A 14 -9.67 10.87 34.51
CA TYR A 14 -9.08 12.19 34.77
C TYR A 14 -7.56 12.19 34.57
N LEU A 15 -6.87 11.13 35.00
CA LEU A 15 -5.42 11.00 34.83
C LEU A 15 -5.04 10.82 33.34
N ALA A 16 -5.82 10.04 32.58
CA ALA A 16 -5.67 9.91 31.12
C ALA A 16 -5.97 11.22 30.38
N LEU A 17 -7.00 11.97 30.79
CA LEU A 17 -7.36 13.27 30.23
C LEU A 17 -6.22 14.29 30.47
N VAL A 18 -5.72 14.38 31.69
CA VAL A 18 -4.56 15.23 32.04
C VAL A 18 -3.32 14.79 31.25
N ALA A 19 -3.06 13.48 31.14
CA ALA A 19 -1.97 12.96 30.31
C ALA A 19 -2.13 13.34 28.82
N SER A 20 -3.34 13.31 28.27
CA SER A 20 -3.58 13.75 26.88
C SER A 20 -3.33 15.25 26.69
N PHE A 21 -3.73 16.10 27.65
CA PHE A 21 -3.43 17.53 27.59
C PHE A 21 -1.93 17.82 27.78
N VAL A 22 -1.23 17.03 28.61
CA VAL A 22 0.23 17.10 28.76
C VAL A 22 0.94 16.66 27.48
N LEU A 23 0.47 15.61 26.80
CA LEU A 23 1.02 15.15 25.51
C LEU A 23 0.79 16.17 24.39
N VAL A 24 -0.41 16.76 24.30
CA VAL A 24 -0.70 17.86 23.36
C VAL A 24 0.13 19.11 23.68
N GLY A 25 0.33 19.42 24.96
CA GLY A 25 1.21 20.50 25.41
C GLY A 25 2.68 20.25 25.07
N LEU A 26 3.16 19.01 25.22
CA LEU A 26 4.48 18.56 24.78
C LEU A 26 4.63 18.66 23.26
N GLU A 27 3.64 18.23 22.49
CA GLU A 27 3.67 18.35 21.03
C GLU A 27 3.70 19.83 20.60
N ALA A 28 2.90 20.70 21.23
CA ALA A 28 2.93 22.13 20.99
C ALA A 28 4.29 22.76 21.33
N LEU A 29 4.87 22.39 22.48
CA LEU A 29 6.20 22.84 22.91
C LEU A 29 7.30 22.36 21.95
N ILE A 30 7.27 21.10 21.53
CA ILE A 30 8.21 20.53 20.54
C ILE A 30 8.06 21.26 19.21
N ARG A 31 6.83 21.49 18.71
CA ARG A 31 6.58 22.29 17.49
C ARG A 31 7.16 23.70 17.60
N VAL A 32 6.99 24.38 18.74
CA VAL A 32 7.58 25.71 19.00
C VAL A 32 9.10 25.66 19.01
N LEU A 33 9.72 24.68 19.68
CA LEU A 33 11.18 24.49 19.69
C LEU A 33 11.72 24.17 18.30
N THR A 34 11.06 23.31 17.52
CA THR A 34 11.45 22.99 16.13
C THR A 34 11.36 24.21 15.22
N LEU A 35 10.36 25.08 15.39
CA LEU A 35 10.26 26.35 14.66
C LEU A 35 11.36 27.34 15.09
N ALA A 36 11.61 27.48 16.40
CA ALA A 36 12.66 28.36 16.92
C ALA A 36 14.08 27.93 16.48
N LEU A 37 14.34 26.62 16.38
CA LEU A 37 15.60 26.08 15.85
C LEU A 37 15.75 26.32 14.34
N ARG A 38 14.65 26.36 13.60
CA ARG A 38 14.63 26.58 12.14
C ARG A 38 14.94 28.04 11.74
N GLU A 39 14.74 29.00 12.62
CA GLU A 39 15.01 30.43 12.32
C GLU A 39 16.47 30.87 12.55
N ARG A 40 17.31 30.04 13.16
CA ARG A 40 18.76 30.29 13.23
C ARG A 40 19.43 30.00 11.88
N LYS A 41 19.36 30.98 10.97
CA LYS A 41 20.20 31.01 9.76
C LYS A 41 21.69 30.85 10.13
N PRO A 42 22.49 30.10 9.35
CA PRO A 42 23.93 30.02 9.56
C PRO A 42 24.57 31.40 9.30
N ALA A 43 25.56 31.75 10.12
CA ALA A 43 26.41 32.91 9.87
C ALA A 43 27.21 32.73 8.57
N ALA A 44 27.46 33.83 7.87
CA ALA A 44 28.08 33.81 6.56
C ALA A 44 29.53 33.28 6.60
N PHE A 45 29.83 32.30 5.74
CA PHE A 45 31.20 32.02 5.30
C PHE A 45 31.47 32.79 4.00
N PRO A 46 32.58 33.53 3.89
CA PRO A 46 32.91 34.26 2.69
C PRO A 46 33.37 33.30 1.57
N ARG A 47 32.83 33.51 0.36
CA ARG A 47 33.37 32.89 -0.86
C ARG A 47 34.69 33.58 -1.22
N CYS A 48 35.79 32.83 -1.24
CA CYS A 48 36.98 33.20 -2.01
C CYS A 48 37.04 32.40 -3.32
N ALA A 49 37.55 33.03 -4.37
CA ALA A 49 37.47 32.54 -5.74
C ALA A 49 38.43 31.36 -6.02
N VAL A 50 38.06 30.54 -7.01
CA VAL A 50 38.94 29.55 -7.64
C VAL A 50 39.45 30.11 -8.95
N LEU A 51 40.78 30.18 -9.12
CA LEU A 51 41.50 30.06 -10.39
C LEU A 51 42.92 29.48 -10.09
N PRO A 52 43.62 28.87 -11.07
CA PRO A 52 44.17 27.53 -10.82
C PRO A 52 45.69 27.41 -10.98
N GLY A 53 46.24 26.31 -10.45
CA GLY A 53 47.48 25.72 -10.98
C GLY A 53 48.49 25.25 -9.94
N VAL A 54 49.37 24.37 -10.42
CA VAL A 54 50.59 23.82 -9.78
C VAL A 54 50.36 22.76 -8.70
N ALA A 55 50.92 21.57 -8.96
CA ALA A 55 50.96 20.43 -8.06
C ALA A 55 52.19 20.48 -7.14
N ALA A 56 52.10 19.88 -5.96
CA ALA A 56 53.26 19.46 -5.17
C ALA A 56 52.94 18.25 -4.27
N HIS A 57 53.86 17.28 -4.24
CA HIS A 57 53.96 16.22 -3.24
C HIS A 57 54.11 16.78 -1.82
N ILE A 58 53.71 16.01 -0.79
CA ILE A 58 54.53 15.68 0.39
C ILE A 58 53.87 14.52 1.19
N GLN A 59 54.69 13.76 1.93
CA GLN A 59 54.37 12.47 2.59
C GLN A 59 53.65 12.59 3.95
N PRO A 60 53.01 11.51 4.45
CA PRO A 60 52.45 11.46 5.80
C PRO A 60 53.53 11.26 6.89
N VAL A 61 53.31 11.83 8.07
CA VAL A 61 54.20 11.69 9.24
C VAL A 61 53.61 10.69 10.24
N HIS A 62 54.40 9.68 10.62
CA HIS A 62 54.10 8.78 11.74
C HIS A 62 54.24 9.47 13.09
N PHE A 63 53.41 9.08 14.06
CA PHE A 63 53.79 9.06 15.47
C PHE A 63 53.56 7.68 16.09
N ALA A 64 54.47 7.27 16.95
CA ALA A 64 54.66 5.86 17.32
C ALA A 64 53.75 5.40 18.47
N GLY A 65 53.26 4.15 18.37
CA GLY A 65 52.63 3.44 19.47
C GLY A 65 53.64 2.59 20.26
N THR A 66 53.60 2.65 21.58
CA THR A 66 54.35 1.77 22.49
C THR A 66 53.55 0.52 22.85
N LYS A 67 54.22 -0.62 22.89
CA LYS A 67 53.63 -1.93 23.21
C LYS A 67 53.54 -2.17 24.73
N ALA A 68 52.32 -2.29 25.25
CA ALA A 68 51.91 -3.03 26.46
C ALA A 68 50.36 -2.90 26.56
N SER A 69 49.55 -3.93 26.81
CA SER A 69 49.82 -5.32 27.20
C SER A 69 48.87 -6.26 26.46
N ARG A 70 49.41 -7.32 25.85
CA ARG A 70 48.64 -8.37 25.16
C ARG A 70 48.43 -9.53 26.14
N GLU A 71 47.61 -9.30 27.16
CA GLU A 71 47.49 -10.25 28.29
C GLU A 71 46.19 -10.04 29.11
N GLN A 72 45.02 -10.07 28.46
CA GLN A 72 43.73 -10.11 29.18
C GLN A 72 42.54 -10.75 28.44
N GLU A 73 42.75 -11.35 27.25
CA GLU A 73 41.69 -12.00 26.46
C GLU A 73 41.82 -13.54 26.39
N GLU A 74 42.63 -14.14 27.28
CA GLU A 74 42.75 -15.59 27.49
C GLU A 74 42.43 -15.98 28.94
N MET A 75 41.27 -15.55 29.48
CA MET A 75 40.80 -16.06 30.78
C MET A 75 39.27 -16.00 31.00
N SER A 76 38.50 -16.51 30.04
CA SER A 76 37.06 -16.76 30.21
C SER A 76 36.55 -18.06 29.56
N VAL A 77 37.45 -18.93 29.09
CA VAL A 77 37.12 -20.27 28.56
C VAL A 77 37.30 -21.34 29.63
N GLN A 78 36.46 -21.31 30.68
CA GLN A 78 36.21 -22.48 31.55
C GLN A 78 35.02 -22.25 32.50
N GLN A 79 33.79 -22.46 32.00
CA GLN A 79 32.65 -23.13 32.66
C GLN A 79 31.31 -22.65 32.07
N GLY A 80 30.47 -23.58 31.59
CA GLY A 80 29.04 -23.33 31.39
C GLY A 80 28.48 -23.46 29.96
N ARG A 81 28.19 -24.70 29.55
CA ARG A 81 27.25 -25.09 28.45
C ARG A 81 27.60 -24.63 27.03
N CYS A 82 28.08 -25.58 26.21
CA CYS A 82 28.00 -25.46 24.75
C CYS A 82 26.53 -25.36 24.29
N LEU A 83 26.16 -24.24 23.71
CA LEU A 83 25.10 -24.17 22.70
C LEU A 83 25.66 -24.64 21.35
N PRO A 84 24.87 -25.28 20.47
CA PRO A 84 25.38 -25.80 19.21
C PRO A 84 25.81 -24.67 18.27
N LEU A 85 27.03 -24.76 17.72
CA LEU A 85 27.64 -23.70 16.88
C LEU A 85 26.82 -23.32 15.63
N GLY A 86 25.90 -24.17 15.17
CA GLY A 86 24.97 -23.84 14.09
C GLY A 86 23.95 -22.77 14.48
N ALA A 87 23.46 -22.79 15.72
CA ALA A 87 22.44 -21.83 16.17
C ALA A 87 22.98 -20.40 16.31
N SER A 88 24.25 -20.24 16.71
CA SER A 88 24.90 -18.92 16.77
C SER A 88 24.99 -18.29 15.39
N ARG A 89 25.49 -19.01 14.39
CA ARG A 89 25.69 -18.46 13.03
C ARG A 89 24.40 -18.06 12.34
N HIS A 90 23.31 -18.80 12.56
CA HIS A 90 21.99 -18.41 12.07
C HIS A 90 21.48 -17.15 12.79
N ALA A 91 21.57 -17.10 14.13
CA ALA A 91 21.16 -15.91 14.88
C ALA A 91 21.97 -14.65 14.50
N ASP A 92 23.27 -14.79 14.23
CA ASP A 92 24.15 -13.71 13.77
C ASP A 92 23.74 -13.22 12.36
N ALA A 93 23.36 -14.14 11.46
CA ALA A 93 22.88 -13.80 10.11
C ALA A 93 21.49 -13.15 10.13
N ASP A 94 20.55 -13.68 10.92
CA ASP A 94 19.20 -13.12 11.08
C ASP A 94 19.25 -11.71 11.69
N ALA A 95 20.16 -11.48 12.64
CA ALA A 95 20.41 -10.16 13.23
C ALA A 95 21.03 -9.18 12.22
N ALA A 96 21.90 -9.65 11.32
CA ALA A 96 22.45 -8.86 10.23
C ALA A 96 21.37 -8.45 9.23
N ILE A 97 20.54 -9.39 8.74
CA ILE A 97 19.43 -9.10 7.80
C ILE A 97 18.41 -8.15 8.45
N SER A 98 18.01 -8.41 9.70
CA SER A 98 17.10 -7.53 10.45
C SER A 98 17.64 -6.11 10.58
N THR A 99 18.95 -5.95 10.75
CA THR A 99 19.64 -4.65 10.78
C THR A 99 19.67 -3.99 9.41
N SER A 100 20.05 -4.72 8.35
CA SER A 100 20.09 -4.20 6.98
C SER A 100 18.72 -3.73 6.49
N VAL A 101 17.67 -4.51 6.73
CA VAL A 101 16.29 -4.11 6.38
C VAL A 101 15.89 -2.84 7.13
N ARG A 102 16.11 -2.79 8.46
CA ARG A 102 15.80 -1.62 9.30
C ARG A 102 16.49 -0.33 8.85
N ASP A 103 17.76 -0.46 8.45
CA ASP A 103 18.62 0.67 8.14
C ASP A 103 18.52 1.10 6.66
N ALA A 104 17.74 0.37 5.84
CA ALA A 104 17.45 0.72 4.46
C ALA A 104 16.67 2.04 4.35
N SER A 105 17.08 2.92 3.45
CA SER A 105 16.54 4.27 3.34
C SER A 105 15.20 4.35 2.59
N ASP A 106 14.98 3.46 1.62
CA ASP A 106 13.79 3.45 0.75
C ASP A 106 13.44 2.06 0.19
N PHE A 107 12.33 2.01 -0.56
CA PHE A 107 11.81 0.84 -1.27
C PHE A 107 12.84 0.19 -2.22
N VAL A 108 13.66 0.99 -2.90
CA VAL A 108 14.62 0.48 -3.89
C VAL A 108 15.76 -0.24 -3.15
N GLU A 109 16.27 0.34 -2.07
CA GLU A 109 17.27 -0.30 -1.21
C GLU A 109 16.73 -1.60 -0.57
N LEU A 110 15.49 -1.59 -0.08
CA LEU A 110 14.83 -2.80 0.44
C LEU A 110 14.74 -3.93 -0.59
N CYS A 111 14.47 -3.62 -1.86
CA CYS A 111 14.46 -4.62 -2.93
C CYS A 111 15.88 -5.09 -3.29
N GLN A 112 16.86 -4.18 -3.31
CA GLN A 112 18.27 -4.49 -3.60
C GLN A 112 18.90 -5.41 -2.56
N LEU A 113 18.53 -5.31 -1.28
CA LEU A 113 18.97 -6.25 -0.23
C LEU A 113 18.67 -7.71 -0.57
N TRP A 114 17.56 -7.95 -1.27
CA TRP A 114 17.13 -9.27 -1.74
C TRP A 114 17.53 -9.56 -3.19
N GLY A 115 18.26 -8.65 -3.84
CA GLY A 115 18.72 -8.82 -5.23
C GLY A 115 17.66 -8.54 -6.30
N TYR A 116 16.63 -7.74 -6.00
CA TYR A 116 15.63 -7.30 -6.97
C TYR A 116 15.87 -5.85 -7.40
N GLU A 117 15.84 -5.58 -8.71
CA GLU A 117 15.91 -4.22 -9.27
C GLU A 117 14.52 -3.61 -9.39
N ALA A 118 14.33 -2.43 -8.78
CA ALA A 118 13.05 -1.71 -8.75
C ALA A 118 13.08 -0.46 -9.64
N GLU A 119 12.00 -0.22 -10.38
CA GLU A 119 11.76 1.03 -11.10
C GLU A 119 10.88 1.98 -10.25
N GLU A 120 11.16 3.28 -10.33
CA GLU A 120 10.32 4.34 -9.75
C GLU A 120 9.58 5.11 -10.87
N HIS A 121 8.28 5.32 -10.69
CA HIS A 121 7.44 6.04 -11.64
C HIS A 121 6.70 7.19 -10.96
N ILE A 122 6.58 8.33 -11.66
CA ILE A 122 5.81 9.49 -11.19
C ILE A 122 4.48 9.57 -11.94
N VAL A 123 3.38 9.32 -11.23
CA VAL A 123 2.02 9.47 -11.75
C VAL A 123 1.49 10.85 -11.40
N GLN A 124 1.01 11.61 -12.38
CA GLN A 124 0.25 12.83 -12.13
C GLN A 124 -1.25 12.53 -12.11
N THR A 125 -1.87 12.75 -10.95
CA THR A 125 -3.33 12.70 -10.79
C THR A 125 -4.03 13.88 -11.47
N LYS A 126 -5.31 13.72 -11.80
CA LYS A 126 -6.14 14.75 -12.45
C LYS A 126 -6.23 16.05 -11.66
N ASP A 127 -6.16 16.00 -10.33
CA ASP A 127 -6.14 17.17 -9.43
C ASP A 127 -4.73 17.62 -9.02
N GLY A 128 -3.69 17.08 -9.68
CA GLY A 128 -2.34 17.65 -9.68
C GLY A 128 -1.47 17.24 -8.49
N PHE A 129 -1.76 16.14 -7.79
CA PHE A 129 -0.77 15.45 -6.96
C PHE A 129 0.16 14.59 -7.83
N LEU A 130 1.43 14.52 -7.44
CA LEU A 130 2.44 13.65 -8.04
C LEU A 130 2.69 12.48 -7.09
N LEU A 131 2.35 11.27 -7.53
CA LEU A 131 2.47 10.04 -6.78
C LEU A 131 3.73 9.28 -7.22
N GLY A 132 4.59 8.92 -6.27
CA GLY A 132 5.73 8.05 -6.54
C GLY A 132 5.32 6.60 -6.36
N ILE A 133 5.12 5.85 -7.46
CA ILE A 133 4.78 4.43 -7.43
C ILE A 133 5.98 3.58 -7.81
N HIS A 134 6.07 2.37 -7.25
CA HIS A 134 7.19 1.45 -7.48
C HIS A 134 6.79 0.30 -8.37
N ARG A 135 7.78 -0.35 -8.98
CA ARG A 135 7.57 -1.51 -9.85
C ARG A 135 8.73 -2.51 -9.75
N LEU A 136 8.39 -3.79 -9.67
CA LEU A 136 9.29 -4.94 -9.82
C LEU A 136 8.84 -5.76 -11.03
N GLN A 137 9.57 -5.63 -12.14
CA GLN A 137 9.20 -6.27 -13.41
C GLN A 137 10.06 -7.51 -13.76
N TRP A 138 11.24 -7.65 -13.16
CA TRP A 138 12.23 -8.67 -13.50
C TRP A 138 12.35 -9.73 -12.41
N ARG A 139 12.33 -11.00 -12.80
CA ARG A 139 12.88 -12.07 -11.96
C ARG A 139 14.40 -11.96 -11.91
N LYS A 140 15.01 -12.60 -10.93
CA LYS A 140 16.48 -12.68 -10.83
C LYS A 140 17.07 -13.30 -12.10
N GLY A 141 17.90 -12.54 -12.81
CA GLY A 141 18.49 -12.91 -14.10
C GLY A 141 17.71 -12.47 -15.35
N GLU A 142 16.59 -11.76 -15.20
CA GLU A 142 15.84 -11.13 -16.31
C GLU A 142 16.16 -9.64 -16.49
N GLU A 143 17.07 -9.07 -15.71
CA GLU A 143 17.33 -7.63 -15.64
C GLU A 143 17.71 -7.04 -17.01
N GLY A 144 17.17 -5.86 -17.31
CA GLY A 144 17.35 -5.21 -18.61
C GLY A 144 16.54 -5.80 -19.78
N GLN A 145 15.82 -6.92 -19.60
CA GLN A 145 14.86 -7.38 -20.61
C GLN A 145 13.64 -6.45 -20.65
N LYS A 146 13.05 -6.21 -21.82
CA LYS A 146 11.82 -5.40 -21.91
C LYS A 146 10.64 -6.21 -21.38
N VAL A 147 9.96 -5.71 -20.35
CA VAL A 147 8.73 -6.31 -19.82
C VAL A 147 7.54 -5.45 -20.22
N ASN A 148 6.55 -6.09 -20.84
CA ASN A 148 5.31 -5.54 -21.39
C ASN A 148 5.46 -4.46 -22.50
N ASN A 149 6.57 -3.71 -22.55
CA ASN A 149 6.81 -2.61 -23.48
C ASN A 149 7.38 -3.06 -24.86
N GLY A 150 6.55 -2.94 -25.91
CA GLY A 150 6.95 -3.06 -27.32
C GLY A 150 7.09 -4.49 -27.89
N PRO A 151 7.41 -4.64 -29.19
CA PRO A 151 7.59 -5.96 -29.82
C PRO A 151 8.78 -6.71 -29.23
N GLY A 152 8.62 -8.01 -28.98
CA GLY A 152 9.66 -8.87 -28.39
C GLY A 152 9.86 -8.68 -26.88
N SER A 153 9.00 -7.92 -26.19
CA SER A 153 8.99 -7.87 -24.72
C SER A 153 8.41 -9.14 -24.10
N LEU A 154 8.91 -9.50 -22.92
CA LEU A 154 8.27 -10.47 -22.02
C LEU A 154 6.85 -9.99 -21.72
N LYS A 155 5.84 -10.85 -21.90
CA LYS A 155 4.46 -10.54 -21.54
C LYS A 155 4.14 -11.14 -20.18
N LYS A 156 3.91 -10.26 -19.21
CA LYS A 156 3.64 -10.60 -17.82
C LYS A 156 2.31 -10.00 -17.38
N ARG A 157 1.52 -10.76 -16.61
CA ARG A 157 0.29 -10.25 -15.99
C ARG A 157 0.65 -9.26 -14.90
N ILE A 158 -0.19 -8.25 -14.68
CA ILE A 158 0.09 -7.18 -13.72
C ILE A 158 -0.57 -7.49 -12.38
N ALA A 159 0.20 -7.36 -11.29
CA ALA A 159 -0.31 -7.36 -9.92
C ALA A 159 -0.06 -5.98 -9.30
N TYR A 160 -1.11 -5.24 -8.97
CA TYR A 160 -1.04 -3.91 -8.36
C TYR A 160 -1.36 -4.00 -6.86
N LEU A 161 -0.36 -3.75 -6.02
CA LEU A 161 -0.42 -3.88 -4.57
C LEU A 161 -0.63 -2.51 -3.92
N HIS A 162 -1.55 -2.40 -2.96
CA HIS A 162 -1.85 -1.13 -2.28
C HIS A 162 -1.87 -1.22 -0.76
N HIS A 163 -1.04 -0.38 -0.12
CA HIS A 163 -0.83 -0.31 1.32
C HIS A 163 -2.04 0.19 2.14
N GLY A 164 -1.97 0.01 3.47
CA GLY A 164 -2.99 0.41 4.43
C GLY A 164 -2.98 1.88 4.87
N LEU A 165 -3.76 2.20 5.91
CA LEU A 165 -3.83 3.54 6.51
C LEU A 165 -2.50 3.88 7.18
N LEU A 166 -2.00 5.10 6.99
CA LEU A 166 -0.71 5.57 7.52
C LEU A 166 0.50 4.73 7.05
N MET A 167 0.45 4.12 5.85
CA MET A 167 1.54 3.30 5.30
C MET A 167 2.10 3.88 4.00
N ASN A 168 3.08 3.17 3.42
CA ASN A 168 3.65 3.40 2.10
C ASN A 168 3.99 2.03 1.46
N SER A 169 4.54 2.01 0.23
CA SER A 169 4.89 0.77 -0.51
C SER A 169 5.89 -0.16 0.19
N GLU A 170 6.78 0.35 1.05
CA GLU A 170 7.83 -0.43 1.74
C GLU A 170 7.27 -1.57 2.61
N VAL A 171 6.05 -1.42 3.14
CA VAL A 171 5.46 -2.43 4.06
C VAL A 171 5.29 -3.80 3.42
N TRP A 172 5.27 -3.86 2.08
CA TRP A 172 5.20 -5.09 1.29
C TRP A 172 6.54 -5.83 1.14
N VAL A 173 7.67 -5.14 1.36
CA VAL A 173 9.03 -5.65 1.04
C VAL A 173 10.02 -5.59 2.21
N CYS A 174 9.67 -4.97 3.34
CA CYS A 174 10.52 -4.89 4.55
C CYS A 174 10.56 -6.20 5.39
N LEU A 175 10.58 -7.36 4.74
CA LEU A 175 10.67 -8.65 5.41
C LEU A 175 12.11 -9.10 5.66
N THR A 176 12.32 -9.86 6.74
CA THR A 176 13.62 -10.48 7.06
C THR A 176 13.83 -11.84 6.40
N ASP A 177 12.95 -12.22 5.46
CA ASP A 177 12.95 -13.50 4.75
C ASP A 177 12.31 -13.29 3.38
N GLU A 178 13.01 -13.71 2.33
CA GLU A 178 12.57 -13.56 0.94
C GLU A 178 11.29 -14.36 0.66
N GLN A 179 11.20 -15.59 1.17
CA GLN A 179 10.13 -16.54 0.84
C GLN A 179 8.79 -16.15 1.47
N ARG A 180 8.83 -15.31 2.51
CA ARG A 180 7.64 -14.71 3.13
C ARG A 180 7.23 -13.38 2.49
N CYS A 181 7.90 -12.94 1.43
CA CYS A 181 7.62 -11.68 0.75
C CYS A 181 6.71 -11.91 -0.48
N LEU A 182 5.40 -11.68 -0.32
CA LEU A 182 4.40 -11.90 -1.38
C LEU A 182 4.79 -11.27 -2.74
N PRO A 183 5.29 -10.01 -2.80
CA PRO A 183 5.68 -9.42 -4.08
C PRO A 183 6.84 -10.12 -4.77
N PHE A 184 7.85 -10.62 -4.03
CA PHE A 184 8.98 -11.34 -4.62
C PHE A 184 8.51 -12.68 -5.20
N GLU A 185 7.67 -13.43 -4.47
CA GLU A 185 7.04 -14.64 -5.00
C GLU A 185 6.14 -14.36 -6.22
N LEU A 186 5.45 -13.23 -6.28
CA LEU A 186 4.71 -12.82 -7.49
C LEU A 186 5.64 -12.54 -8.68
N VAL A 187 6.76 -11.87 -8.47
CA VAL A 187 7.79 -11.64 -9.50
C VAL A 187 8.31 -12.99 -10.02
N GLU A 188 8.71 -13.89 -9.13
CA GLU A 188 9.20 -15.24 -9.47
C GLU A 188 8.12 -16.14 -10.10
N ARG A 189 6.84 -15.90 -9.81
CA ARG A 189 5.70 -16.49 -10.55
C ARG A 189 5.45 -15.84 -11.91
N GLY A 190 6.12 -14.74 -12.25
CA GLY A 190 6.11 -14.11 -13.57
C GLY A 190 5.14 -12.96 -13.73
N PHE A 191 4.77 -12.31 -12.64
CA PHE A 191 4.00 -11.08 -12.66
C PHE A 191 4.91 -9.85 -12.88
N ASP A 192 4.32 -8.80 -13.41
CA ASP A 192 4.83 -7.42 -13.43
C ASP A 192 4.17 -6.70 -12.24
N VAL A 193 4.92 -6.52 -11.15
CA VAL A 193 4.37 -6.16 -9.85
C VAL A 193 4.52 -4.67 -9.62
N TRP A 194 3.43 -3.97 -9.33
CA TRP A 194 3.38 -2.53 -9.13
C TRP A 194 2.86 -2.19 -7.73
N PHE A 195 3.33 -1.08 -7.14
CA PHE A 195 3.03 -0.71 -5.76
C PHE A 195 2.50 0.74 -5.70
N GLY A 196 1.25 0.90 -5.26
CA GLY A 196 0.61 2.20 -5.11
C GLY A 196 1.05 2.95 -3.85
N ASN A 197 1.07 4.29 -3.92
CA ASN A 197 1.40 5.18 -2.81
C ASN A 197 0.44 6.38 -2.77
N ASN A 198 -0.37 6.48 -1.72
CA ASN A 198 -1.34 7.58 -1.54
C ASN A 198 -0.67 8.95 -1.45
N ARG A 199 -1.34 9.97 -2.02
CA ARG A 199 -1.00 11.39 -1.84
C ARG A 199 -0.64 11.73 -0.38
N GLY A 200 0.42 12.50 -0.22
CA GLY A 200 0.92 12.98 1.06
C GLY A 200 1.85 12.04 1.84
N ASN A 201 1.93 10.75 1.49
CA ASN A 201 2.85 9.79 2.14
C ASN A 201 4.33 10.06 1.80
N LYS A 202 5.27 9.20 2.25
CA LYS A 202 6.73 9.34 2.03
C LYS A 202 7.10 9.62 0.56
N TYR A 203 6.47 8.93 -0.38
CA TYR A 203 6.78 9.00 -1.81
C TYR A 203 5.91 10.00 -2.59
N SER A 204 4.70 10.29 -2.12
CA SER A 204 3.70 11.06 -2.87
C SER A 204 3.45 12.46 -2.27
N LYS A 205 4.49 13.09 -1.71
CA LYS A 205 4.41 14.37 -0.97
C LYS A 205 4.59 15.62 -1.84
N LYS A 206 4.06 15.62 -3.06
CA LYS A 206 4.22 16.72 -4.03
C LYS A 206 2.93 16.99 -4.79
N SER A 207 2.65 18.27 -5.06
CA SER A 207 1.56 18.73 -5.93
C SER A 207 2.06 19.89 -6.78
N ILE A 208 1.48 20.05 -7.98
CA ILE A 208 1.72 21.18 -8.87
C ILE A 208 0.89 22.42 -8.51
N HIS A 209 -0.17 22.27 -7.70
CA HIS A 209 -1.10 23.36 -7.35
C HIS A 209 -0.93 23.90 -5.93
N CYS A 210 -0.27 23.16 -5.03
CA CYS A 210 -0.10 23.57 -3.64
C CYS A 210 1.16 22.99 -2.99
N SER A 211 1.71 23.72 -2.02
CA SER A 211 2.87 23.26 -1.24
C SER A 211 2.42 22.36 -0.08
N PRO A 212 3.16 21.28 0.26
CA PRO A 212 2.97 20.51 1.50
C PRO A 212 3.02 21.33 2.79
N THR A 213 3.53 22.57 2.73
CA THR A 213 3.51 23.54 3.83
C THR A 213 2.13 24.17 4.09
N THR A 214 1.15 23.99 3.20
CA THR A 214 -0.19 24.60 3.28
C THR A 214 -1.23 23.65 3.89
N VAL A 215 -2.40 24.16 4.27
CA VAL A 215 -3.57 23.33 4.65
C VAL A 215 -4.19 22.67 3.41
N LYS A 216 -4.32 23.42 2.30
CA LYS A 216 -4.92 22.93 1.03
C LYS A 216 -4.30 21.63 0.52
N PHE A 217 -2.99 21.44 0.69
CA PHE A 217 -2.31 20.20 0.31
C PHE A 217 -2.79 18.96 1.07
N TRP A 218 -3.29 19.11 2.30
CA TRP A 218 -3.75 18.02 3.16
C TRP A 218 -5.29 17.94 3.23
N ASP A 219 -6.00 18.66 2.37
CA ASP A 219 -7.46 18.68 2.32
C ASP A 219 -8.01 17.54 1.44
N PHE A 220 -7.59 16.31 1.76
CA PHE A 220 -7.97 15.08 1.05
C PHE A 220 -8.35 13.96 2.03
N SER A 221 -9.08 12.96 1.55
CA SER A 221 -9.63 11.83 2.29
C SER A 221 -9.75 10.57 1.41
N MET A 222 -10.54 9.58 1.83
CA MET A 222 -10.91 8.41 1.02
C MET A 222 -11.47 8.80 -0.37
N ASP A 223 -12.22 9.90 -0.44
CA ASP A 223 -12.86 10.36 -1.69
C ASP A 223 -11.83 10.68 -2.76
N GLU A 224 -10.84 11.52 -2.45
CA GLU A 224 -9.77 11.88 -3.37
C GLU A 224 -8.91 10.67 -3.77
N PHE A 225 -8.72 9.70 -2.87
CA PHE A 225 -8.04 8.45 -3.25
C PHE A 225 -8.85 7.67 -4.30
N ALA A 226 -10.18 7.60 -4.12
CA ALA A 226 -11.08 6.85 -4.98
C ALA A 226 -11.37 7.53 -6.33
N PHE A 227 -11.39 8.88 -6.37
CA PHE A 227 -11.60 9.66 -7.58
C PHE A 227 -10.33 9.88 -8.42
N HIS A 228 -9.15 9.86 -7.78
CA HIS A 228 -7.90 10.27 -8.41
C HIS A 228 -6.77 9.25 -8.22
N ASP A 229 -6.30 8.98 -6.99
CA ASP A 229 -5.07 8.19 -6.79
C ASP A 229 -5.18 6.79 -7.41
N ILE A 230 -6.23 6.03 -7.09
CA ILE A 230 -6.39 4.67 -7.65
C ILE A 230 -6.70 4.69 -9.16
N PRO A 231 -7.68 5.46 -9.67
CA PRO A 231 -7.96 5.52 -11.11
C PRO A 231 -6.77 5.96 -11.97
N ASP A 232 -6.04 6.99 -11.53
CA ASP A 232 -4.94 7.58 -12.31
C ASP A 232 -3.69 6.70 -12.26
N SER A 233 -3.41 6.02 -11.14
CA SER A 233 -2.36 4.99 -11.08
C SER A 233 -2.69 3.79 -11.97
N ILE A 234 -3.92 3.25 -11.93
CA ILE A 234 -4.31 2.14 -12.82
C ILE A 234 -4.19 2.56 -14.29
N ALA A 235 -4.70 3.74 -14.66
CA ALA A 235 -4.61 4.24 -16.02
C ALA A 235 -3.16 4.39 -16.49
N TYR A 236 -2.26 4.94 -15.65
CA TYR A 236 -0.84 5.05 -15.96
C TYR A 236 -0.17 3.69 -16.15
N ILE A 237 -0.47 2.71 -15.30
CA ILE A 237 0.08 1.35 -15.38
C ILE A 237 -0.33 0.68 -16.69
N LEU A 238 -1.62 0.75 -17.05
CA LEU A 238 -2.13 0.13 -18.27
C LEU A 238 -1.60 0.81 -19.55
N ASP A 239 -1.46 2.14 -19.54
CA ASP A 239 -0.84 2.88 -20.66
C ASP A 239 0.65 2.54 -20.81
N THR A 240 1.40 2.56 -19.71
CA THR A 240 2.85 2.26 -19.69
C THR A 240 3.18 0.83 -20.15
N THR A 241 2.33 -0.13 -19.79
CA THR A 241 2.53 -1.56 -20.09
C THR A 241 1.84 -2.02 -21.37
N GLY A 242 0.86 -1.27 -21.88
CA GLY A 242 -0.02 -1.69 -22.97
C GLY A 242 -0.90 -2.89 -22.64
N GLN A 243 -1.00 -3.29 -21.37
CA GLN A 243 -1.93 -4.33 -20.92
C GLN A 243 -3.35 -3.77 -20.84
N LYS A 244 -4.36 -4.62 -21.07
CA LYS A 244 -5.77 -4.21 -21.04
C LYS A 244 -6.34 -4.11 -19.63
N SER A 245 -5.78 -4.87 -18.70
CA SER A 245 -6.27 -5.04 -17.35
C SER A 245 -5.17 -5.54 -16.40
N LEU A 246 -5.44 -5.46 -15.09
CA LEU A 246 -4.54 -5.87 -14.03
C LEU A 246 -5.29 -6.54 -12.87
N SER A 247 -4.59 -7.22 -11.96
CA SER A 247 -5.17 -7.71 -10.71
C SER A 247 -4.82 -6.76 -9.56
N TYR A 248 -5.80 -6.42 -8.71
CA TYR A 248 -5.61 -5.52 -7.57
C TYR A 248 -5.46 -6.32 -6.27
N ILE A 249 -4.44 -6.03 -5.48
CA ILE A 249 -4.21 -6.61 -4.14
C ILE A 249 -4.16 -5.49 -3.11
N GLY A 250 -5.22 -5.34 -2.32
CA GLY A 250 -5.31 -4.31 -1.28
C GLY A 250 -5.01 -4.88 0.10
N PHE A 251 -4.31 -4.10 0.94
CA PHE A 251 -4.20 -4.36 2.37
C PHE A 251 -4.90 -3.26 3.17
N SER A 252 -5.75 -3.60 4.15
CA SER A 252 -6.35 -2.62 5.08
C SER A 252 -7.07 -1.47 4.33
N GLN A 253 -6.68 -0.20 4.52
CA GLN A 253 -7.22 0.93 3.73
C GLN A 253 -7.07 0.74 2.21
N GLY A 254 -6.06 0.02 1.71
CA GLY A 254 -5.98 -0.36 0.29
C GLY A 254 -7.23 -1.07 -0.20
N THR A 255 -7.85 -1.92 0.63
CA THR A 255 -9.13 -2.56 0.29
C THR A 255 -10.27 -1.55 0.25
N ALA A 256 -10.34 -0.63 1.22
CA ALA A 256 -11.36 0.42 1.27
C ALA A 256 -11.31 1.30 0.01
N GLN A 257 -10.10 1.68 -0.41
CA GLN A 257 -9.88 2.46 -1.62
C GLN A 257 -10.35 1.72 -2.87
N ALA A 258 -10.04 0.42 -3.00
CA ALA A 258 -10.55 -0.41 -4.09
C ALA A 258 -12.08 -0.51 -4.09
N PHE A 259 -12.71 -0.77 -2.92
CA PHE A 259 -14.17 -0.80 -2.79
C PHE A 259 -14.82 0.52 -3.22
N ALA A 260 -14.30 1.65 -2.75
CA ALA A 260 -14.81 2.98 -3.13
C ALA A 260 -14.63 3.24 -4.63
N THR A 261 -13.43 2.98 -5.16
CA THR A 261 -13.07 3.19 -6.57
C THR A 261 -13.94 2.37 -7.52
N LEU A 262 -14.02 1.05 -7.30
CA LEU A 262 -14.77 0.13 -8.18
C LEU A 262 -16.28 0.37 -8.08
N ALA A 263 -16.79 0.84 -6.94
CA ALA A 263 -18.20 1.20 -6.78
C ALA A 263 -18.62 2.44 -7.59
N ILE A 264 -17.72 3.42 -7.75
CA ILE A 264 -18.02 4.72 -8.40
C ILE A 264 -17.48 4.85 -9.84
N HIS A 265 -16.59 3.95 -10.27
CA HIS A 265 -16.03 3.91 -11.63
C HIS A 265 -16.39 2.61 -12.38
N PRO A 266 -17.56 2.55 -13.07
CA PRO A 266 -17.98 1.36 -13.81
C PRO A 266 -16.95 0.84 -14.81
N ASN A 267 -16.25 1.73 -15.53
CA ASN A 267 -15.25 1.34 -16.53
C ASN A 267 -14.02 0.63 -15.93
N LEU A 268 -13.64 0.94 -14.69
CA LEU A 268 -12.51 0.28 -14.03
C LEU A 268 -12.81 -1.19 -13.69
N ASN A 269 -14.09 -1.56 -13.56
CA ASN A 269 -14.45 -2.96 -13.35
C ASN A 269 -14.09 -3.84 -14.56
N ASN A 270 -14.00 -3.26 -15.76
CA ASN A 270 -13.57 -3.95 -16.99
C ASN A 270 -12.03 -3.86 -17.19
N GLN A 271 -11.30 -3.34 -16.21
CA GLN A 271 -9.84 -3.18 -16.21
C GLN A 271 -9.16 -3.83 -14.99
N VAL A 272 -9.94 -4.29 -14.02
CA VAL A 272 -9.47 -5.07 -12.88
C VAL A 272 -10.00 -6.49 -12.99
N ASN A 273 -9.10 -7.45 -13.19
CA ASN A 273 -9.40 -8.89 -13.34
C ASN A 273 -10.01 -9.47 -12.08
N VAL A 274 -9.35 -9.20 -10.94
CA VAL A 274 -9.77 -9.63 -9.61
C VAL A 274 -9.29 -8.59 -8.61
N PHE A 275 -10.12 -8.36 -7.59
CA PHE A 275 -9.76 -7.59 -6.42
C PHE A 275 -9.59 -8.55 -5.23
N ILE A 276 -8.35 -8.66 -4.76
CA ILE A 276 -7.95 -9.46 -3.61
C ILE A 276 -7.77 -8.52 -2.41
N GLY A 277 -8.56 -8.72 -1.35
CA GLY A 277 -8.54 -7.89 -0.15
C GLY A 277 -7.98 -8.63 1.07
N LEU A 278 -6.80 -8.21 1.53
CA LEU A 278 -6.13 -8.71 2.73
C LEU A 278 -6.47 -7.81 3.93
N ALA A 279 -6.93 -8.40 5.03
CA ALA A 279 -7.42 -7.69 6.22
C ALA A 279 -8.40 -6.53 5.88
N PRO A 280 -9.51 -6.81 5.19
CA PRO A 280 -10.30 -5.77 4.53
C PRO A 280 -10.97 -4.81 5.51
N ALA A 281 -10.84 -3.51 5.25
CA ALA A 281 -11.50 -2.45 6.01
C ALA A 281 -12.63 -1.81 5.19
N MET A 282 -13.81 -1.63 5.79
CA MET A 282 -14.94 -0.94 5.15
C MET A 282 -15.79 -0.15 6.14
N ALA A 283 -16.41 -0.80 7.13
CA ALA A 283 -17.12 -0.13 8.21
C ALA A 283 -16.94 -0.90 9.54
N PRO A 284 -15.80 -0.73 10.22
CA PRO A 284 -15.54 -1.41 11.50
C PRO A 284 -16.62 -1.10 12.55
N ALA A 285 -16.97 -2.09 13.37
CA ALA A 285 -18.06 -1.97 14.35
C ALA A 285 -17.77 -0.96 15.49
N GLY A 286 -16.48 -0.63 15.70
CA GLY A 286 -15.92 0.26 16.71
C GLY A 286 -14.40 0.05 16.80
N LEU A 287 -13.75 0.72 17.77
CA LEU A 287 -12.38 0.38 18.19
C LEU A 287 -12.44 -0.36 19.53
N SER A 288 -11.43 -1.18 19.84
CA SER A 288 -11.49 -2.13 20.97
C SER A 288 -11.53 -1.47 22.36
N ASN A 289 -11.06 -0.21 22.45
CA ASN A 289 -10.87 0.51 23.70
C ASN A 289 -11.86 1.69 23.83
N GLY A 290 -12.60 1.73 24.94
CA GLY A 290 -13.66 2.72 25.21
C GLY A 290 -13.21 4.19 25.19
N VAL A 291 -11.93 4.48 25.50
CA VAL A 291 -11.39 5.85 25.39
C VAL A 291 -11.25 6.27 23.93
N VAL A 292 -10.82 5.35 23.07
CA VAL A 292 -10.60 5.59 21.64
C VAL A 292 -11.92 5.56 20.88
N ASP A 293 -12.85 4.68 21.25
CA ASP A 293 -14.23 4.71 20.79
C ASP A 293 -14.95 6.03 21.16
N SER A 294 -14.66 6.59 22.35
CA SER A 294 -15.12 7.93 22.73
C SER A 294 -14.49 9.03 21.86
N LEU A 295 -13.23 8.87 21.45
CA LEU A 295 -12.53 9.79 20.53
C LEU A 295 -13.10 9.73 19.10
N VAL A 296 -13.41 8.53 18.60
CA VAL A 296 -14.11 8.31 17.32
C VAL A 296 -15.50 8.97 17.32
N LYS A 297 -16.17 8.99 18.47
CA LYS A 297 -17.46 9.66 18.66
C LYS A 297 -17.35 11.18 18.86
N ALA A 298 -16.15 11.75 18.99
CA ALA A 298 -15.95 13.19 19.10
C ALA A 298 -16.35 13.92 17.81
N SER A 299 -16.59 15.23 17.89
CA SER A 299 -16.89 16.02 16.68
C SER A 299 -15.62 16.24 15.84
N PRO A 300 -15.74 16.34 14.50
CA PRO A 300 -14.63 16.71 13.63
C PRO A 300 -13.87 17.95 14.08
N SER A 301 -14.55 18.95 14.65
CA SER A 301 -13.93 20.16 15.22
C SER A 301 -12.94 19.85 16.34
N VAL A 302 -13.24 18.89 17.21
CA VAL A 302 -12.35 18.46 18.30
C VAL A 302 -11.14 17.72 17.73
N LEU A 303 -11.34 16.83 16.76
CA LEU A 303 -10.27 16.10 16.07
C LEU A 303 -9.29 17.05 15.36
N TYR A 304 -9.80 18.03 14.61
CA TYR A 304 -8.99 19.05 13.97
C TYR A 304 -8.30 20.02 14.96
N LEU A 305 -8.85 20.20 16.17
CA LEU A 305 -8.22 20.99 17.22
C LEU A 305 -7.02 20.24 17.84
N MET A 306 -7.14 18.93 18.06
CA MET A 306 -6.06 18.10 18.61
C MET A 306 -4.94 17.84 17.61
N PHE A 307 -5.28 17.37 16.40
CA PHE A 307 -4.28 16.93 15.42
C PHE A 307 -3.87 18.02 14.42
N GLY A 308 -4.62 19.12 14.34
CA GLY A 308 -4.48 20.13 13.30
C GLY A 308 -5.07 19.70 11.94
N ARG A 309 -5.06 20.60 10.95
CA ARG A 309 -5.65 20.38 9.61
C ARG A 309 -4.62 19.99 8.54
N ARG A 310 -3.56 19.28 8.91
CA ARG A 310 -2.43 18.98 7.99
C ARG A 310 -2.08 17.49 8.03
N SER A 311 -0.81 17.11 8.07
CA SER A 311 -0.43 15.73 8.34
C SER A 311 -0.79 15.36 9.77
N ILE A 312 -1.45 14.22 9.97
CA ILE A 312 -1.56 13.60 11.30
C ILE A 312 -0.21 12.97 11.68
N LEU A 313 0.04 12.81 12.99
CA LEU A 313 1.23 12.18 13.57
C LEU A 313 2.56 12.66 12.96
N SER A 314 2.70 13.95 12.65
CA SER A 314 3.88 14.50 11.96
C SER A 314 5.20 14.35 12.73
N SER A 315 5.15 13.95 14.00
CA SER A 315 6.30 13.62 14.85
C SER A 315 6.65 12.13 14.88
N ALA A 316 5.84 11.21 14.32
CA ALA A 316 6.11 9.77 14.37
C ALA A 316 7.50 9.39 13.79
N THR A 317 7.86 9.96 12.63
CA THR A 317 9.18 9.76 11.99
C THR A 317 10.33 10.45 12.75
N MET A 318 10.03 11.41 13.64
CA MET A 318 11.02 11.95 14.59
C MET A 318 11.24 10.96 15.73
N TRP A 319 10.18 10.32 16.23
CA TRP A 319 10.29 9.32 17.30
C TRP A 319 11.00 8.05 16.85
N GLU A 320 10.76 7.61 15.62
CA GLU A 320 11.51 6.56 14.93
C GLU A 320 13.04 6.81 14.97
N THR A 321 13.48 8.01 14.56
CA THR A 321 14.91 8.38 14.50
C THR A 321 15.53 8.68 15.87
N LEU A 322 14.72 9.00 16.89
CA LEU A 322 15.19 9.37 18.23
C LEU A 322 15.17 8.20 19.24
N LEU A 323 14.29 7.23 19.07
CA LEU A 323 14.11 6.12 20.01
C LEU A 323 15.01 4.93 19.65
N TYR A 324 15.63 4.33 20.65
CA TYR A 324 16.35 3.05 20.49
C TYR A 324 15.40 1.99 19.90
N PRO A 325 15.77 1.22 18.85
CA PRO A 325 14.77 0.46 18.07
C PRO A 325 13.91 -0.54 18.88
N PRO A 326 14.44 -1.33 19.84
CA PRO A 326 13.61 -2.16 20.72
C PRO A 326 12.62 -1.38 21.61
N LEU A 327 12.91 -0.12 21.95
CA LEU A 327 11.97 0.75 22.65
C LEU A 327 10.91 1.28 21.68
N PHE A 328 11.30 1.69 20.46
CA PHE A 328 10.36 2.07 19.41
C PHE A 328 9.37 0.93 19.11
N SER A 329 9.86 -0.30 18.91
CA SER A 329 8.98 -1.46 18.67
C SER A 329 8.00 -1.72 19.82
N ARG A 330 8.42 -1.54 21.08
CA ARG A 330 7.51 -1.63 22.24
C ARG A 330 6.49 -0.50 22.31
N VAL A 331 6.85 0.72 21.91
CA VAL A 331 5.90 1.84 21.82
C VAL A 331 4.83 1.54 20.77
N ILE A 332 5.21 0.97 19.61
CA ILE A 332 4.26 0.54 18.58
C ILE A 332 3.38 -0.61 19.09
N ASP A 333 3.94 -1.70 19.63
CA ASP A 333 3.16 -2.82 20.18
C ASP A 333 2.18 -2.36 21.27
N MET A 334 2.60 -1.43 22.15
CA MET A 334 1.73 -0.82 23.15
C MET A 334 0.60 0.00 22.51
N GLY A 335 0.90 0.76 21.45
CA GLY A 335 -0.10 1.52 20.69
C GLY A 335 -1.12 0.61 20.00
N LEU A 336 -0.68 -0.45 19.33
CA LEU A 336 -1.55 -1.43 18.66
C LEU A 336 -2.45 -2.15 19.67
N SER A 337 -1.89 -2.57 20.80
CA SER A 337 -2.63 -3.16 21.91
C SER A 337 -3.65 -2.17 22.52
N PHE A 338 -3.28 -0.90 22.70
CA PHE A 338 -4.16 0.12 23.25
C PHE A 338 -5.31 0.54 22.31
N LEU A 339 -5.07 0.61 21.00
CA LEU A 339 -6.05 1.05 20.00
C LEU A 339 -6.98 -0.10 19.54
N PHE A 340 -6.40 -1.27 19.30
CA PHE A 340 -7.05 -2.39 18.60
C PHE A 340 -7.07 -3.69 19.41
N GLY A 341 -6.32 -3.78 20.52
CA GLY A 341 -6.24 -5.01 21.33
C GLY A 341 -5.27 -6.07 20.80
N TRP A 342 -4.61 -5.78 19.68
CA TRP A 342 -3.63 -6.66 19.02
C TRP A 342 -2.39 -6.90 19.89
N ARG A 343 -1.85 -8.11 19.80
CA ARG A 343 -0.68 -8.58 20.55
C ARG A 343 0.51 -8.92 19.67
N THR A 344 0.34 -8.84 18.34
CA THR A 344 1.34 -9.02 17.28
C THR A 344 2.20 -10.27 17.52
N ARG A 345 1.53 -11.37 17.92
CA ARG A 345 2.16 -12.62 18.38
C ARG A 345 2.76 -13.44 17.25
N ASN A 346 2.20 -13.31 16.05
CA ASN A 346 2.66 -14.04 14.87
C ASN A 346 3.81 -13.32 14.15
N ILE A 347 4.25 -12.14 14.63
CA ILE A 347 5.37 -11.38 14.08
C ILE A 347 6.59 -11.53 15.00
N SER A 348 7.70 -12.06 14.47
CA SER A 348 8.93 -12.29 15.24
C SER A 348 9.58 -10.98 15.70
N THR A 349 10.35 -11.02 16.79
CA THR A 349 11.04 -9.82 17.30
C THR A 349 12.01 -9.22 16.28
N SER A 350 12.74 -10.04 15.52
CA SER A 350 13.63 -9.57 14.44
C SER A 350 12.84 -8.92 13.30
N GLN A 351 11.68 -9.48 12.93
CA GLN A 351 10.80 -8.90 11.93
C GLN A 351 10.17 -7.58 12.39
N LYS A 352 9.82 -7.43 13.68
CA LYS A 352 9.35 -6.16 14.26
C LYS A 352 10.45 -5.09 14.29
N LEU A 353 11.68 -5.48 14.67
CA LEU A 353 12.84 -4.57 14.69
C LEU A 353 13.23 -4.10 13.30
N ALA A 354 13.03 -4.94 12.28
CA ALA A 354 13.24 -4.62 10.87
C ALA A 354 12.13 -3.73 10.31
N ALA A 355 10.87 -4.16 10.38
CA ALA A 355 9.77 -3.55 9.62
C ALA A 355 9.13 -2.32 10.25
N TYR A 356 9.19 -2.14 11.58
CA TYR A 356 8.40 -1.08 12.24
C TYR A 356 8.83 0.36 11.89
N PRO A 357 10.09 0.69 11.58
CA PRO A 357 10.43 2.00 11.02
C PRO A 357 9.71 2.30 9.69
N HIS A 358 9.58 1.30 8.82
CA HIS A 358 8.89 1.41 7.53
C HIS A 358 7.36 1.43 7.64
N LEU A 359 6.80 1.02 8.78
CA LEU A 359 5.35 0.89 9.00
C LEU A 359 4.58 2.20 8.80
N TYR A 360 5.11 3.31 9.33
CA TYR A 360 4.35 4.56 9.43
C TYR A 360 4.77 5.60 8.40
N SER A 361 3.78 6.14 7.70
CA SER A 361 3.91 7.24 6.76
C SER A 361 2.83 8.30 6.96
N PHE A 362 3.05 9.47 6.38
CA PHE A 362 2.15 10.60 6.55
C PHE A 362 0.81 10.40 5.82
N THR A 363 -0.28 10.84 6.44
CA THR A 363 -1.57 11.08 5.76
C THR A 363 -2.24 12.32 6.34
N SER A 364 -3.29 12.83 5.70
CA SER A 364 -4.04 13.98 6.20
C SER A 364 -4.83 13.64 7.48
N THR A 365 -5.01 14.64 8.35
CA THR A 365 -6.01 14.52 9.44
C THR A 365 -7.41 14.28 8.88
N LYS A 366 -7.74 14.83 7.70
CA LYS A 366 -9.05 14.66 7.05
C LYS A 366 -9.35 13.19 6.71
N THR A 367 -8.37 12.40 6.26
CA THR A 367 -8.50 10.94 6.08
C THR A 367 -8.88 10.23 7.38
N VAL A 368 -8.27 10.59 8.51
CA VAL A 368 -8.56 9.96 9.81
C VAL A 368 -9.93 10.41 10.35
N VAL A 369 -10.29 11.68 10.16
CA VAL A 369 -11.65 12.18 10.45
C VAL A 369 -12.70 11.45 9.61
N HIS A 370 -12.43 11.19 8.32
CA HIS A 370 -13.29 10.40 7.44
C HIS A 370 -13.49 8.98 8.00
N TRP A 371 -12.42 8.28 8.37
CA TRP A 371 -12.53 6.97 9.03
C TRP A 371 -13.39 7.01 10.30
N PHE A 372 -13.26 8.06 11.11
CA PHE A 372 -14.07 8.20 12.33
C PHE A 372 -15.54 8.47 12.01
N GLN A 373 -15.85 9.22 10.94
CA GLN A 373 -17.23 9.37 10.43
C GLN A 373 -17.81 8.02 9.98
N ILE A 374 -17.05 7.23 9.22
CA ILE A 374 -17.45 5.89 8.74
C ILE A 374 -17.75 4.94 9.91
N ILE A 375 -16.86 4.86 10.91
CA ILE A 375 -17.03 3.99 12.09
C ILE A 375 -18.22 4.46 12.93
N ARG A 376 -18.33 5.77 13.22
CA ARG A 376 -19.43 6.36 14.00
C ARG A 376 -20.79 6.13 13.35
N ASN A 377 -20.87 6.28 12.03
CA ASN A 377 -22.10 6.11 11.26
C ASN A 377 -22.37 4.62 10.90
N LYS A 378 -21.41 3.71 11.17
CA LYS A 378 -21.42 2.29 10.77
C LYS A 378 -21.75 2.10 9.29
N CYS A 379 -21.17 2.96 8.46
CA CYS A 379 -21.58 3.13 7.08
C CYS A 379 -20.38 3.54 6.23
N PHE A 380 -20.14 2.80 5.15
CA PHE A 380 -19.12 3.18 4.16
C PHE A 380 -19.71 4.25 3.24
N GLN A 381 -19.25 5.48 3.42
CA GLN A 381 -19.80 6.69 2.82
C GLN A 381 -18.68 7.65 2.46
N MET A 382 -19.00 8.66 1.66
CA MET A 382 -18.14 9.81 1.38
C MET A 382 -17.96 10.70 2.62
N TYR A 383 -17.02 11.64 2.54
CA TYR A 383 -16.70 12.56 3.61
C TYR A 383 -17.87 13.48 3.92
N ASP A 384 -18.13 13.69 5.20
CA ASP A 384 -19.16 14.61 5.68
C ASP A 384 -18.53 15.98 5.99
N ASP A 385 -18.63 16.91 5.04
CA ASP A 385 -18.21 18.31 5.20
C ASP A 385 -19.14 19.12 6.12
N ASP A 386 -20.39 18.67 6.27
CA ASP A 386 -21.43 19.35 7.06
C ASP A 386 -21.25 19.08 8.57
N VAL A 387 -20.18 19.66 9.15
CA VAL A 387 -19.87 19.58 10.59
C VAL A 387 -20.90 20.39 11.39
N HIS A 388 -22.08 19.81 11.60
CA HIS A 388 -23.17 20.46 12.31
C HIS A 388 -22.82 20.81 13.75
N GLN A 389 -23.29 21.99 14.18
CA GLN A 389 -23.20 22.41 15.57
C GLN A 389 -24.00 21.44 16.48
N PRO A 390 -23.61 21.26 17.76
CA PRO A 390 -24.16 20.22 18.64
C PRO A 390 -25.67 20.24 18.90
N MET A 391 -26.39 21.27 18.45
CA MET A 391 -27.79 21.57 18.76
C MET A 391 -28.79 21.17 17.66
N SER A 392 -28.36 20.62 16.51
CA SER A 392 -29.24 20.38 15.34
C SER A 392 -29.25 18.93 14.81
N VAL A 393 -29.09 17.95 15.71
CA VAL A 393 -29.05 16.50 15.34
C VAL A 393 -30.37 15.99 14.75
N THR A 394 -31.51 16.62 15.07
CA THR A 394 -32.85 16.17 14.67
C THR A 394 -33.37 16.74 13.34
N THR A 395 -32.78 17.83 12.82
CA THR A 395 -33.31 18.54 11.64
C THR A 395 -32.48 18.29 10.38
N ALA A 396 -31.17 18.07 10.52
CA ALA A 396 -30.21 17.91 9.43
C ALA A 396 -30.53 16.78 8.43
N ASN A 397 -30.72 15.56 8.95
CA ASN A 397 -30.93 14.32 8.17
C ASN A 397 -32.19 14.35 7.29
N LYS A 398 -33.04 15.39 7.40
CA LYS A 398 -34.22 15.59 6.57
C LYS A 398 -33.92 16.34 5.26
N TYR A 399 -32.80 17.08 5.20
CA TYR A 399 -32.46 17.98 4.10
C TYR A 399 -31.13 17.66 3.41
N SER A 400 -30.16 17.07 4.13
CA SER A 400 -28.90 16.57 3.56
C SER A 400 -28.68 15.12 4.00
N LYS A 401 -28.11 14.31 3.12
CA LYS A 401 -27.70 12.92 3.40
C LYS A 401 -26.43 12.64 2.61
N VAL A 402 -25.35 12.36 3.34
CA VAL A 402 -24.05 12.00 2.78
C VAL A 402 -24.19 10.74 1.91
N ALA A 403 -23.58 10.76 0.73
CA ALA A 403 -23.66 9.65 -0.22
C ALA A 403 -22.89 8.44 0.30
N LYS A 404 -23.50 7.26 0.22
CA LYS A 404 -22.80 5.98 0.44
C LYS A 404 -21.96 5.63 -0.79
N TYR A 405 -20.82 4.96 -0.61
CA TYR A 405 -20.21 4.26 -1.75
C TYR A 405 -21.11 3.08 -2.13
N PRO A 406 -21.57 2.98 -3.39
CA PRO A 406 -22.55 1.97 -3.79
C PRO A 406 -21.86 0.64 -4.10
N THR A 407 -21.28 -0.02 -3.08
CA THR A 407 -20.43 -1.21 -3.22
C THR A 407 -21.08 -2.40 -3.92
N ARG A 408 -22.42 -2.49 -3.94
CA ARG A 408 -23.15 -3.48 -4.76
C ARG A 408 -23.02 -3.27 -6.28
N ASN A 409 -22.51 -2.14 -6.73
CA ASN A 409 -22.23 -1.87 -8.16
C ASN A 409 -20.93 -2.51 -8.64
N ILE A 410 -20.08 -3.01 -7.74
CA ILE A 410 -18.83 -3.68 -8.08
C ILE A 410 -19.15 -4.96 -8.86
N ARG A 411 -18.54 -5.11 -10.04
CA ARG A 411 -18.67 -6.27 -10.93
C ARG A 411 -17.43 -7.15 -10.91
N THR A 412 -16.26 -6.55 -10.68
CA THR A 412 -14.99 -7.27 -10.48
C THR A 412 -15.12 -8.33 -9.39
N PRO A 413 -14.63 -9.57 -9.61
CA PRO A 413 -14.51 -10.61 -8.59
C PRO A 413 -13.79 -10.11 -7.35
N VAL A 414 -14.40 -10.32 -6.19
CA VAL A 414 -13.86 -9.91 -4.88
C VAL A 414 -13.52 -11.16 -4.08
N VAL A 415 -12.22 -11.31 -3.78
CA VAL A 415 -11.70 -12.39 -2.92
C VAL A 415 -11.11 -11.77 -1.67
N LEU A 416 -11.67 -12.09 -0.51
CA LEU A 416 -11.25 -11.53 0.78
C LEU A 416 -10.56 -12.59 1.63
N VAL A 417 -9.46 -12.19 2.28
CA VAL A 417 -8.80 -12.99 3.32
C VAL A 417 -8.69 -12.11 4.57
N TYR A 418 -9.21 -12.59 5.71
CA TYR A 418 -9.33 -11.81 6.94
C TYR A 418 -8.94 -12.61 8.18
N GLY A 419 -8.44 -11.91 9.19
CA GLY A 419 -8.02 -12.52 10.45
C GLY A 419 -9.20 -12.67 11.41
N GLY A 420 -9.38 -13.85 12.00
CA GLY A 420 -10.42 -14.09 13.02
C GLY A 420 -10.16 -13.34 14.33
N SER A 421 -8.92 -12.89 14.56
CA SER A 421 -8.51 -12.06 15.71
C SER A 421 -8.37 -10.57 15.35
N ASP A 422 -8.74 -10.15 14.14
CA ASP A 422 -8.66 -8.76 13.69
C ASP A 422 -9.92 -7.96 14.07
N SER A 423 -9.78 -7.11 15.09
CA SER A 423 -10.84 -6.21 15.57
C SER A 423 -11.38 -5.19 14.55
N LEU A 424 -10.71 -4.96 13.42
CA LEU A 424 -11.19 -4.01 12.40
C LEU A 424 -12.14 -4.62 11.36
N VAL A 425 -12.20 -5.95 11.25
CA VAL A 425 -12.97 -6.63 10.20
C VAL A 425 -14.34 -7.11 10.71
N ASP A 426 -15.40 -6.35 10.44
CA ASP A 426 -16.78 -6.86 10.55
C ASP A 426 -17.22 -7.50 9.23
N ILE A 427 -16.78 -8.74 9.00
CA ILE A 427 -17.07 -9.48 7.76
C ILE A 427 -18.58 -9.70 7.53
N LYS A 428 -19.36 -9.85 8.61
CA LYS A 428 -20.81 -10.11 8.55
C LYS A 428 -21.61 -8.87 8.17
N SER A 429 -21.14 -7.69 8.55
CA SER A 429 -21.66 -6.42 8.05
C SER A 429 -21.20 -6.19 6.60
N MET A 430 -19.91 -6.46 6.33
CA MET A 430 -19.31 -6.23 5.01
C MET A 430 -20.00 -7.01 3.89
N LEU A 431 -20.16 -8.33 4.03
CA LEU A 431 -20.78 -9.20 3.01
C LEU A 431 -22.26 -8.84 2.69
N LYS A 432 -22.94 -8.01 3.50
CA LYS A 432 -24.30 -7.53 3.20
C LYS A 432 -24.31 -6.35 2.25
N GLU A 433 -23.25 -5.54 2.24
CA GLU A 433 -23.10 -4.34 1.41
C GLU A 433 -22.28 -4.63 0.13
N LEU A 434 -21.53 -5.74 0.10
CA LEU A 434 -20.79 -6.20 -1.07
C LEU A 434 -21.65 -7.02 -2.07
N PRO A 435 -21.14 -7.27 -3.30
CA PRO A 435 -21.81 -8.16 -4.25
C PRO A 435 -21.93 -9.62 -3.74
N PRO A 436 -23.03 -10.34 -4.02
CA PRO A 436 -23.26 -11.70 -3.50
C PRO A 436 -22.20 -12.73 -3.85
N GLN A 437 -21.47 -12.52 -4.96
CA GLN A 437 -20.39 -13.38 -5.44
C GLN A 437 -19.02 -13.11 -4.77
N THR A 438 -18.97 -12.25 -3.75
CA THR A 438 -17.76 -12.03 -2.94
C THR A 438 -17.43 -13.28 -2.12
N VAL A 439 -16.20 -13.77 -2.25
CA VAL A 439 -15.69 -14.87 -1.43
C VAL A 439 -14.91 -14.31 -0.24
N ALA A 440 -15.06 -14.90 0.94
CA ALA A 440 -14.30 -14.54 2.14
C ALA A 440 -13.74 -15.77 2.85
N THR A 441 -12.42 -15.79 3.09
CA THR A 441 -11.70 -16.82 3.83
C THR A 441 -11.18 -16.26 5.16
N GLU A 442 -11.42 -16.99 6.26
CA GLU A 442 -10.93 -16.63 7.59
C GLU A 442 -9.61 -17.36 7.91
N ILE A 443 -8.64 -16.64 8.49
CA ILE A 443 -7.47 -17.20 9.16
C ILE A 443 -7.63 -16.93 10.67
N PRO A 444 -8.09 -17.90 11.49
CA PRO A 444 -8.62 -17.61 12.83
C PRO A 444 -7.64 -16.93 13.80
N HIS A 445 -6.35 -17.28 13.74
CA HIS A 445 -5.31 -16.77 14.64
C HIS A 445 -4.67 -15.46 14.18
N TYR A 446 -5.04 -14.93 13.01
CA TYR A 446 -4.44 -13.71 12.46
C TYR A 446 -5.06 -12.44 13.04
N GLU A 447 -4.18 -11.51 13.40
CA GLU A 447 -4.45 -10.10 13.64
C GLU A 447 -4.12 -9.28 12.36
N HIS A 448 -4.32 -7.96 12.39
CA HIS A 448 -4.30 -7.13 11.18
C HIS A 448 -2.94 -7.10 10.44
N LEU A 449 -1.83 -6.94 11.15
CA LEU A 449 -0.49 -6.84 10.53
C LEU A 449 0.11 -8.20 10.14
N ASP A 450 -0.51 -9.32 10.53
CA ASP A 450 0.00 -10.66 10.27
C ASP A 450 0.00 -10.98 8.76
N PHE A 451 -0.96 -10.39 8.01
CA PHE A 451 -1.04 -10.44 6.55
C PHE A 451 0.15 -9.85 5.80
N LEU A 452 0.99 -9.07 6.48
CA LEU A 452 2.23 -8.53 5.92
C LEU A 452 3.46 -9.30 6.43
N TRP A 453 3.51 -9.58 7.74
CA TRP A 453 4.77 -9.90 8.42
C TRP A 453 4.74 -11.12 9.34
N ALA A 454 3.69 -11.93 9.33
CA ALA A 454 3.67 -13.14 10.15
C ALA A 454 4.76 -14.14 9.75
N TRP A 455 5.18 -14.99 10.69
CA TRP A 455 6.17 -16.04 10.45
C TRP A 455 5.65 -17.17 9.55
N ASP A 456 4.33 -17.28 9.38
CA ASP A 456 3.63 -18.30 8.59
C ASP A 456 2.85 -17.71 7.37
N VAL A 457 3.08 -16.43 7.02
CA VAL A 457 2.28 -15.68 6.03
C VAL A 457 2.29 -16.28 4.62
N ASP A 458 3.42 -16.88 4.23
CA ASP A 458 3.60 -17.67 3.01
C ASP A 458 2.61 -18.85 2.97
N SER A 459 2.54 -19.61 4.06
CA SER A 459 1.70 -20.81 4.17
C SER A 459 0.21 -20.49 4.33
N GLN A 460 -0.13 -19.38 5.01
CA GLN A 460 -1.51 -19.04 5.35
C GLN A 460 -2.19 -18.14 4.31
N VAL A 461 -1.45 -17.26 3.63
CA VAL A 461 -2.04 -16.23 2.76
C VAL A 461 -1.78 -16.47 1.28
N PHE A 462 -0.56 -16.90 0.90
CA PHE A 462 -0.13 -16.77 -0.50
C PHE A 462 -0.93 -17.65 -1.44
N GLN A 463 -1.25 -18.89 -1.03
CA GLN A 463 -2.04 -19.78 -1.88
C GLN A 463 -3.43 -19.18 -2.20
N HIS A 464 -4.02 -18.41 -1.29
CA HIS A 464 -5.32 -17.76 -1.54
C HIS A 464 -5.22 -16.63 -2.57
N VAL A 465 -4.08 -15.93 -2.57
CA VAL A 465 -3.73 -14.93 -3.59
C VAL A 465 -3.48 -15.61 -4.93
N PHE A 466 -2.67 -16.69 -4.95
CA PHE A 466 -2.34 -17.43 -6.17
C PHE A 466 -3.56 -18.12 -6.79
N ASP A 467 -4.38 -18.83 -6.00
CA ASP A 467 -5.64 -19.45 -6.45
C ASP A 467 -6.53 -18.41 -7.17
N ALA A 468 -6.62 -17.18 -6.63
CA ALA A 468 -7.40 -16.10 -7.23
C ALA A 468 -6.77 -15.53 -8.50
N LEU A 469 -5.47 -15.22 -8.48
CA LEU A 469 -4.75 -14.69 -9.65
C LEU A 469 -4.70 -15.69 -10.81
N ASP A 470 -4.63 -16.99 -10.53
CA ASP A 470 -4.56 -18.03 -11.56
C ASP A 470 -5.96 -18.43 -12.09
N SER A 471 -7.03 -18.10 -11.35
CA SER A 471 -8.41 -18.33 -11.80
C SER A 471 -8.98 -17.18 -12.65
N PHE A 472 -8.75 -15.93 -12.23
CA PHE A 472 -9.25 -14.71 -12.89
C PHE A 472 -8.16 -14.05 -13.73
N THR A 473 -8.11 -14.39 -15.02
CA THR A 473 -6.98 -14.06 -15.90
C THR A 473 -7.15 -12.79 -16.72
N ASP A 474 -8.40 -12.38 -16.92
CA ASP A 474 -8.83 -11.20 -17.66
C ASP A 474 -10.01 -10.54 -16.92
N ALA A 475 -10.72 -9.64 -17.58
CA ALA A 475 -11.80 -8.85 -16.98
C ALA A 475 -13.18 -9.11 -17.61
N GLU A 476 -13.41 -10.31 -18.16
CA GLU A 476 -14.72 -10.72 -18.67
C GLU A 476 -15.68 -11.16 -17.56
N HIS A 477 -15.16 -11.65 -16.43
CA HIS A 477 -15.91 -11.99 -15.19
C HIS A 477 -17.00 -13.03 -15.41
N THR A 478 -16.65 -14.08 -16.16
CA THR A 478 -17.55 -15.16 -16.58
C THR A 478 -17.94 -16.07 -15.40
N ALA A 479 -19.09 -16.75 -15.48
CA ALA A 479 -19.52 -17.68 -14.44
C ALA A 479 -18.52 -18.85 -14.30
N GLU A 480 -17.96 -19.26 -15.44
CA GLU A 480 -16.94 -20.29 -15.59
C GLU A 480 -15.63 -19.97 -14.86
N GLU A 481 -15.27 -18.68 -14.71
CA GLU A 481 -14.12 -18.26 -13.87
C GLU A 481 -14.40 -18.40 -12.38
N TYR A 482 -15.62 -18.06 -11.93
CA TYR A 482 -16.02 -18.30 -10.53
C TYR A 482 -16.06 -19.79 -10.21
N ASP A 483 -16.65 -20.62 -11.07
CA ASP A 483 -16.68 -22.08 -10.90
C ASP A 483 -15.26 -22.67 -10.87
N ARG A 484 -14.38 -22.21 -11.78
CA ARG A 484 -12.95 -22.59 -11.76
C ARG A 484 -12.28 -22.20 -10.45
N TYR A 485 -12.50 -20.98 -9.96
CA TYR A 485 -11.96 -20.52 -8.69
C TYR A 485 -12.43 -21.41 -7.54
N TYR A 486 -13.73 -21.70 -7.43
CA TYR A 486 -14.25 -22.57 -6.36
C TYR A 486 -13.68 -23.99 -6.43
N LEU A 487 -13.50 -24.56 -7.62
CA LEU A 487 -12.89 -25.88 -7.81
C LEU A 487 -11.43 -25.89 -7.35
N VAL A 488 -10.58 -25.03 -7.93
CA VAL A 488 -9.16 -24.90 -7.56
C VAL A 488 -9.00 -24.64 -6.07
N ARG A 489 -9.80 -23.72 -5.51
CA ARG A 489 -9.78 -23.38 -4.09
C ARG A 489 -10.14 -24.58 -3.20
N SER A 490 -11.09 -25.41 -3.62
CA SER A 490 -11.48 -26.62 -2.88
C SER A 490 -10.36 -27.66 -2.86
N GLU A 491 -9.66 -27.85 -3.98
CA GLU A 491 -8.52 -28.76 -4.08
C GLU A 491 -7.32 -28.25 -3.24
N SER A 492 -6.99 -26.96 -3.34
CA SER A 492 -5.96 -26.30 -2.52
C SER A 492 -6.24 -26.41 -1.01
N LEU A 493 -7.50 -26.32 -0.59
CA LEU A 493 -7.91 -26.52 0.82
C LEU A 493 -7.78 -27.97 1.29
N ILE A 494 -8.20 -28.94 0.46
CA ILE A 494 -8.08 -30.36 0.77
C ILE A 494 -6.60 -30.77 0.85
N GLY A 495 -5.76 -30.30 -0.07
CA GLY A 495 -4.32 -30.58 -0.09
C GLY A 495 -3.54 -29.95 1.07
N SER A 496 -4.01 -28.82 1.61
CA SER A 496 -3.40 -28.13 2.76
C SER A 496 -3.93 -28.59 4.12
N GLY A 497 -4.96 -29.44 4.16
CA GLY A 497 -5.54 -29.95 5.41
C GLY A 497 -6.35 -28.91 6.21
N TYR A 498 -6.75 -27.79 5.59
CA TYR A 498 -7.55 -26.76 6.24
C TYR A 498 -8.98 -27.24 6.48
N PRO A 499 -9.59 -26.98 7.66
CA PRO A 499 -10.98 -27.36 7.92
C PRO A 499 -11.96 -26.50 7.11
N ILE A 500 -12.73 -27.14 6.23
CA ILE A 500 -13.73 -26.47 5.39
C ILE A 500 -14.94 -26.04 6.23
N SER A 501 -15.09 -24.73 6.48
CA SER A 501 -16.31 -24.13 7.04
C SER A 501 -17.29 -23.77 5.92
N ASN A 502 -18.19 -24.70 5.58
CA ASN A 502 -19.22 -24.48 4.55
C ASN A 502 -20.27 -23.43 4.97
N HIS A 503 -20.00 -22.16 4.70
CA HIS A 503 -21.01 -21.09 4.70
C HIS A 503 -21.72 -20.98 3.34
N ARG A 504 -22.50 -22.00 2.98
CA ARG A 504 -23.42 -21.92 1.84
C ARG A 504 -24.69 -21.18 2.26
N GLY A 505 -24.96 -20.04 1.62
CA GLY A 505 -26.25 -19.36 1.75
C GLY A 505 -27.40 -20.27 1.29
N SER A 506 -28.51 -20.22 2.01
CA SER A 506 -29.66 -21.11 1.80
C SER A 506 -30.49 -20.69 0.59
N GLU A 507 -30.61 -21.58 -0.40
CA GLU A 507 -31.74 -21.65 -1.35
C GLU A 507 -32.38 -23.03 -1.24
N GLY A 508 -33.69 -23.13 -1.49
CA GLY A 508 -34.53 -24.20 -0.94
C GLY A 508 -35.24 -25.10 -1.94
N ASP A 509 -36.10 -25.92 -1.34
CA ASP A 509 -37.19 -26.74 -1.87
C ASP A 509 -36.95 -28.15 -2.45
N ALA A 510 -37.47 -29.11 -1.67
CA ALA A 510 -38.27 -30.28 -2.04
C ALA A 510 -37.62 -31.49 -2.76
N SER A 511 -37.50 -32.61 -2.02
CA SER A 511 -38.49 -33.71 -2.09
C SER A 511 -38.26 -34.81 -1.04
N ALA A 512 -39.33 -35.52 -0.67
CA ALA A 512 -39.41 -36.44 0.48
C ALA A 512 -38.84 -37.86 0.25
N MET A 513 -38.31 -38.50 1.31
CA MET A 513 -38.97 -39.64 2.01
C MET A 513 -38.09 -40.35 3.07
N ALA A 514 -38.74 -40.69 4.20
CA ALA A 514 -38.52 -41.83 5.12
C ALA A 514 -37.12 -42.21 5.70
N GLY A 515 -37.05 -42.39 7.03
CA GLY A 515 -35.97 -43.13 7.73
C GLY A 515 -35.96 -42.90 9.26
N CYS A 516 -36.14 -43.94 10.08
CA CYS A 516 -36.40 -43.84 11.53
C CYS A 516 -35.15 -43.95 12.45
N ASN A 517 -35.31 -43.50 13.70
CA ASN A 517 -34.54 -43.80 14.94
C ASN A 517 -33.08 -43.26 15.00
N GLY A 518 -32.69 -42.50 16.04
CA GLY A 518 -32.23 -42.98 17.37
C GLY A 518 -30.68 -42.93 17.41
N GLU A 519 -29.94 -42.52 18.43
CA GLU A 519 -30.18 -42.32 19.87
C GLU A 519 -29.34 -41.13 20.44
N VAL A 520 -28.99 -41.17 21.74
CA VAL A 520 -28.51 -40.06 22.59
C VAL A 520 -26.97 -39.92 22.62
N GLN A 521 -26.53 -38.67 22.86
CA GLN A 521 -25.21 -38.18 23.32
C GLN A 521 -24.47 -39.07 24.38
N PRO A 522 -23.14 -38.93 24.64
CA PRO A 522 -22.47 -37.63 24.87
C PRO A 522 -20.98 -37.47 24.48
N ALA A 523 -20.46 -36.29 24.86
CA ALA A 523 -19.15 -35.72 24.56
C ALA A 523 -17.90 -36.49 25.05
N ALA A 524 -16.80 -36.33 24.30
CA ALA A 524 -15.41 -36.49 24.73
C ALA A 524 -14.62 -35.27 24.22
N GLN A 525 -14.18 -34.37 25.10
CA GLN A 525 -12.88 -34.36 25.78
C GLN A 525 -11.70 -33.85 24.93
N MET A 526 -11.11 -32.77 25.42
CA MET A 526 -10.03 -31.98 24.85
C MET A 526 -8.68 -32.67 25.05
N HIS A 527 -8.06 -33.16 23.96
CA HIS A 527 -6.72 -33.75 24.02
C HIS A 527 -5.61 -32.72 23.79
N GLN A 528 -4.78 -32.51 24.81
CA GLN A 528 -3.51 -31.80 24.70
C GLN A 528 -2.54 -32.59 23.81
N HIS A 529 -2.10 -32.01 22.69
CA HIS A 529 -1.03 -32.60 21.90
C HIS A 529 0.35 -32.23 22.44
N ARG A 530 1.04 -33.25 22.93
CA ARG A 530 2.42 -33.22 23.44
C ARG A 530 3.38 -33.37 22.25
N ALA A 531 4.34 -32.47 22.12
CA ALA A 531 5.33 -32.52 21.05
C ALA A 531 6.12 -33.85 21.05
N ARG A 532 6.43 -34.36 19.85
CA ARG A 532 7.23 -35.58 19.66
C ARG A 532 8.27 -35.33 18.58
N GLU A 533 9.52 -35.20 18.98
CA GLU A 533 10.66 -35.20 18.06
C GLU A 533 10.73 -36.54 17.31
N GLN A 534 11.11 -36.48 16.03
CA GLN A 534 11.63 -37.63 15.30
C GLN A 534 12.91 -37.24 14.57
N GLN A 535 14.03 -37.82 15.01
CA GLN A 535 15.22 -37.97 14.19
C GLN A 535 15.01 -39.12 13.21
N ARG A 536 15.49 -38.97 11.97
CA ARG A 536 16.18 -39.99 11.13
C ARG A 536 16.56 -39.36 9.79
N GLU A 537 17.86 -39.24 9.52
CA GLU A 537 18.71 -40.16 8.74
C GLU A 537 18.72 -39.81 7.24
N GLY A 538 19.91 -39.65 6.68
CA GLY A 538 20.12 -39.04 5.37
C GLY A 538 20.30 -40.03 4.23
N GLY A 539 20.24 -39.51 2.99
CA GLY A 539 20.52 -40.28 1.78
C GLY A 539 20.12 -39.53 0.50
N SER A 540 20.99 -38.66 -0.01
CA SER A 540 20.77 -37.96 -1.27
C SER A 540 21.12 -38.84 -2.49
N PRO A 541 20.23 -39.02 -3.47
CA PRO A 541 20.60 -39.50 -4.79
C PRO A 541 20.94 -38.30 -5.70
N ARG A 542 22.19 -38.23 -6.16
CA ARG A 542 22.59 -37.33 -7.26
C ARG A 542 22.03 -37.86 -8.57
N PHE A 543 21.31 -37.04 -9.33
CA PHE A 543 21.11 -37.28 -10.76
C PHE A 543 22.09 -36.45 -11.59
N SER A 544 22.81 -37.12 -12.47
CA SER A 544 23.78 -36.53 -13.41
C SER A 544 23.42 -36.99 -14.80
N THR A 545 23.19 -36.04 -15.72
CA THR A 545 23.00 -36.32 -17.15
C THR A 545 23.89 -35.39 -17.97
N ARG A 546 24.91 -35.97 -18.60
CA ARG A 546 25.84 -35.32 -19.53
C ARG A 546 25.41 -35.67 -20.97
N PRO A 547 25.49 -34.75 -21.95
CA PRO A 547 24.90 -34.99 -23.28
C PRO A 547 25.76 -35.89 -24.17
N ALA A 548 25.11 -36.54 -25.16
CA ALA A 548 25.75 -37.37 -26.17
C ALA A 548 25.55 -36.81 -27.59
N ARG A 549 26.68 -36.64 -28.30
CA ARG A 549 26.85 -36.64 -29.77
C ARG A 549 27.36 -38.05 -30.14
N THR A 550 27.27 -38.64 -31.34
CA THR A 550 26.91 -38.23 -32.73
C THR A 550 26.86 -39.51 -33.59
N ALA A 551 26.08 -39.55 -34.69
CA ALA A 551 26.44 -40.25 -35.95
C ALA A 551 25.38 -40.05 -37.05
N GLU A 552 25.82 -39.82 -38.31
CA GLU A 552 25.00 -39.90 -39.54
C GLU A 552 25.02 -41.33 -40.12
N PRO A 553 24.29 -41.61 -41.22
CA PRO A 553 25.02 -41.66 -42.51
C PRO A 553 24.26 -41.19 -43.78
N GLU A 554 25.03 -40.54 -44.67
CA GLU A 554 25.09 -40.52 -46.15
C GLU A 554 23.86 -40.46 -47.12
N ARG A 555 24.19 -40.05 -48.36
CA ARG A 555 23.35 -39.55 -49.47
C ARG A 555 23.02 -40.59 -50.57
N ALA A 556 22.02 -40.26 -51.39
CA ALA A 556 22.00 -40.54 -52.83
C ALA A 556 21.35 -39.36 -53.62
N GLU A 557 21.63 -39.22 -54.93
CA GLU A 557 21.42 -37.99 -55.73
C GLU A 557 20.35 -38.06 -56.85
N ALA A 558 20.21 -36.94 -57.59
CA ALA A 558 19.64 -36.75 -58.95
C ALA A 558 18.11 -36.51 -59.09
N SER A 559 17.61 -35.72 -60.06
CA SER A 559 18.16 -34.61 -60.88
C SER A 559 17.01 -33.81 -61.56
N ALA A 560 17.32 -32.61 -62.07
CA ALA A 560 16.44 -31.53 -62.54
C ALA A 560 15.50 -31.78 -63.76
N LYS A 561 14.50 -30.88 -63.94
CA LYS A 561 14.17 -30.21 -65.22
C LYS A 561 13.23 -28.99 -65.10
N GLU A 562 13.34 -28.06 -66.06
CA GLU A 562 12.71 -26.73 -66.12
C GLU A 562 11.39 -26.69 -66.94
N ALA A 563 10.57 -25.63 -66.78
CA ALA A 563 10.15 -24.72 -67.87
C ALA A 563 9.15 -23.61 -67.40
N GLN A 564 9.29 -22.38 -67.92
CA GLN A 564 8.25 -21.32 -67.92
C GLN A 564 7.54 -21.26 -69.30
N PRO A 565 6.55 -20.35 -69.49
CA PRO A 565 6.90 -19.12 -70.21
C PRO A 565 6.22 -17.80 -69.76
N SER A 566 6.72 -16.71 -70.36
CA SER A 566 6.42 -15.27 -70.26
C SER A 566 5.05 -14.85 -70.89
N GLU A 567 4.55 -13.60 -70.88
CA GLU A 567 5.12 -12.22 -70.85
C GLU A 567 4.26 -11.26 -69.95
N LYS A 568 4.26 -9.91 -69.95
CA LYS A 568 4.85 -8.83 -70.81
C LYS A 568 5.03 -7.50 -70.03
N LEU A 569 5.46 -6.41 -70.70
CA LEU A 569 5.91 -5.13 -70.08
C LEU A 569 4.95 -3.94 -70.29
N LYS A 570 5.03 -2.93 -69.40
CA LYS A 570 5.47 -1.55 -69.73
C LYS A 570 5.71 -0.67 -68.49
N GLY A 571 6.66 0.26 -68.57
CA GLY A 571 6.93 1.29 -67.54
C GLY A 571 7.81 2.44 -68.07
N VAL A 572 7.87 3.55 -67.31
CA VAL A 572 8.76 4.73 -67.39
C VAL A 572 8.76 5.30 -65.95
N GLY A 573 9.84 5.68 -65.24
CA GLY A 573 10.99 6.54 -65.56
C GLY A 573 10.72 7.99 -65.07
N VAL A 574 11.59 8.78 -64.42
CA VAL A 574 13.07 8.80 -64.31
C VAL A 574 13.53 9.85 -63.23
N ARG A 575 14.52 9.50 -62.35
CA ARG A 575 15.61 10.35 -61.71
C ARG A 575 15.28 11.65 -60.89
N ARG A 576 16.14 12.26 -60.02
CA ARG A 576 17.47 11.98 -59.37
C ARG A 576 17.75 12.97 -58.19
N GLY A 577 18.70 12.62 -57.29
CA GLY A 577 19.47 13.53 -56.39
C GLY A 577 18.89 13.66 -54.96
N GLY A 578 19.64 13.65 -53.84
CA GLY A 578 21.10 13.79 -53.57
C GLY A 578 21.45 15.24 -53.15
N ALA A 579 22.10 15.57 -52.02
CA ALA A 579 22.69 14.76 -50.94
C ALA A 579 22.84 15.56 -49.60
N ALA A 580 22.92 14.80 -48.48
CA ALA A 580 23.80 14.91 -47.29
C ALA A 580 24.34 16.25 -46.68
N ARG A 581 24.24 16.33 -45.33
CA ARG A 581 25.11 17.04 -44.32
C ARG A 581 25.13 18.59 -44.33
N SER A 582 25.40 19.33 -43.22
CA SER A 582 25.36 19.08 -41.75
C SER A 582 25.55 20.38 -40.94
N THR A 583 25.28 20.34 -39.61
CA THR A 583 25.92 21.11 -38.50
C THR A 583 25.79 22.64 -38.32
N ALA A 584 25.70 23.03 -37.02
CA ALA A 584 26.05 24.32 -36.37
C ALA A 584 25.11 25.53 -36.63
N LEU A 585 24.44 26.11 -35.61
CA LEU A 585 24.94 26.99 -34.52
C LEU A 585 25.41 28.37 -35.03
N ASP A 586 24.65 29.43 -34.73
CA ASP A 586 25.08 30.43 -33.73
C ASP A 586 24.01 31.48 -33.40
N SER A 587 24.17 32.12 -32.24
CA SER A 587 23.27 33.09 -31.60
C SER A 587 23.81 34.53 -31.64
N ILE A 588 22.96 35.55 -31.83
CA ILE A 588 23.35 36.97 -31.69
C ILE A 588 22.32 37.84 -30.93
N SER A 589 22.77 38.28 -29.75
CA SER A 589 22.56 39.53 -28.98
C SER A 589 21.21 40.24 -28.77
N GLU A 590 21.10 40.72 -27.53
CA GLU A 590 20.15 41.68 -26.94
C GLU A 590 20.17 43.09 -27.55
N THR A 591 19.15 43.90 -27.24
CA THR A 591 19.33 45.33 -26.90
C THR A 591 18.25 45.77 -25.90
N SER A 592 18.51 46.86 -25.17
CA SER A 592 17.96 47.13 -23.83
C SER A 592 17.16 48.44 -23.71
N GLY A 593 16.38 48.54 -22.61
CA GLY A 593 15.75 49.77 -22.12
C GLY A 593 14.24 49.88 -22.44
N GLY A 594 13.36 50.32 -21.53
CA GLY A 594 13.55 50.82 -20.17
C GLY A 594 12.76 52.12 -19.94
N GLY A 595 11.77 52.12 -19.04
CA GLY A 595 11.04 53.34 -18.66
C GLY A 595 9.53 53.19 -18.46
N ALA A 596 9.12 53.04 -17.19
CA ALA A 596 7.90 53.64 -16.64
C ALA A 596 8.32 54.97 -15.93
N PRO A 597 7.45 55.91 -15.48
CA PRO A 597 6.11 55.69 -14.90
C PRO A 597 5.06 56.82 -15.12
N GLY A 598 3.93 56.74 -14.39
CA GLY A 598 2.89 57.80 -14.23
C GLY A 598 1.55 57.39 -14.84
N ALA A 599 0.39 57.23 -14.18
CA ALA A 599 -0.24 57.72 -12.93
C ALA A 599 -1.42 58.68 -13.22
N ASP A 600 -2.48 58.54 -12.41
CA ASP A 600 -3.71 59.35 -12.31
C ASP A 600 -4.70 59.26 -13.52
N THR A 601 -6.03 59.40 -13.39
CA THR A 601 -6.83 60.05 -12.31
C THR A 601 -8.23 59.39 -12.11
N GLU A 602 -8.92 59.75 -11.02
CA GLU A 602 -10.24 59.30 -10.56
C GLU A 602 -11.46 59.88 -11.32
N ALA A 603 -12.61 59.19 -11.26
CA ALA A 603 -13.98 59.70 -10.92
C ALA A 603 -15.01 58.53 -11.08
N ARG A 604 -15.90 58.11 -10.16
CA ARG A 604 -16.75 58.68 -9.08
C ARG A 604 -18.19 59.02 -9.53
N GLY A 605 -19.18 58.40 -8.87
CA GLY A 605 -20.64 58.61 -9.01
C GLY A 605 -21.40 57.40 -9.59
N GLY A 606 -22.57 56.96 -9.10
CA GLY A 606 -23.33 57.34 -7.90
C GLY A 606 -24.86 57.19 -8.08
N GLU A 607 -25.52 56.43 -7.19
CA GLU A 607 -26.97 56.50 -6.85
C GLU A 607 -28.02 56.17 -7.97
N THR A 608 -29.30 55.80 -7.74
CA THR A 608 -30.12 55.28 -6.61
C THR A 608 -31.42 54.61 -7.12
N ALA A 609 -32.13 53.88 -6.24
CA ALA A 609 -33.57 53.53 -6.27
C ALA A 609 -34.14 52.59 -7.36
N SER A 610 -35.34 51.98 -7.26
CA SER A 610 -36.15 51.38 -6.17
C SER A 610 -37.61 51.18 -6.66
N ALA A 611 -38.19 50.00 -6.38
CA ALA A 611 -39.63 49.69 -6.22
C ALA A 611 -40.59 49.48 -7.43
N GLY A 612 -41.40 48.41 -7.31
CA GLY A 612 -42.72 48.19 -7.95
C GLY A 612 -42.72 47.49 -9.33
N GLY A 613 -43.57 46.50 -9.62
CA GLY A 613 -44.50 45.74 -8.76
C GLY A 613 -45.44 44.81 -9.57
N ASP A 614 -45.77 43.66 -8.98
CA ASP A 614 -46.96 42.80 -9.18
C ASP A 614 -47.36 42.16 -10.54
N GLY A 615 -47.99 40.98 -10.46
CA GLY A 615 -49.14 40.65 -11.33
C GLY A 615 -49.07 39.45 -12.30
N THR A 616 -49.54 38.28 -11.84
CA THR A 616 -50.05 37.13 -12.66
C THR A 616 -49.04 36.36 -13.55
N GLY A 617 -49.12 35.06 -13.78
CA GLY A 617 -50.06 34.02 -13.32
C GLY A 617 -50.55 33.14 -14.48
N LYS A 618 -50.07 31.89 -14.60
CA LYS A 618 -50.78 30.79 -15.30
C LYS A 618 -50.14 29.40 -15.13
N THR A 619 -51.02 28.44 -14.88
CA THR A 619 -50.83 26.98 -14.87
C THR A 619 -50.65 26.37 -16.27
N LYS A 620 -49.81 25.33 -16.36
CA LYS A 620 -49.95 24.12 -17.22
C LYS A 620 -48.89 23.11 -16.75
N ALA A 621 -49.20 21.93 -16.23
CA ALA A 621 -49.96 20.80 -16.79
C ALA A 621 -49.21 20.02 -17.90
N MET A 622 -48.29 19.14 -17.47
CA MET A 622 -48.32 17.68 -17.70
C MET A 622 -48.69 17.16 -19.12
N LYS A 623 -47.67 16.68 -19.86
CA LYS A 623 -47.62 15.43 -20.68
C LYS A 623 -46.55 15.55 -21.80
N GLN A 624 -45.39 14.93 -21.63
CA GLN A 624 -45.05 13.59 -22.16
C GLN A 624 -43.70 13.15 -21.58
#